data_AF-A0A1F9Y9N2-F1
#
_entry.id   AF-A0A1F9Y9N2-F1
#
_cell.length_a   1.000
_cell.length_b   1.000
_cell.length_c   1.000
_cell.angle_alpha   90.00
_cell.angle_beta   90.00
_cell.angle_gamma   90.00
#
_symmetry.space_group_name_H-M   'P 1'
#
loop_
_entity.id
_entity.type
_entity.pdbx_description
1 polymer ?
#
loop_
_entity_poly.entity_id
_entity_poly.type
_entity_poly.pdbx_seq_one_letter_code
_entity_poly.pdbx_strand_id
1 'polypeptide(L)'
;MRLLRRRDGQIVIPAMLIFPALMLFVYLIYETAKLSREKIRHQFAMDAAAFVEMTNYSDFLNRTAYVNGAFPMRIFDEGYGDFFAECEGKVEHCEKVTYASILFNNGVFPHDGGTYPTGSHTAETDLPGNKWEIRYGGLGSAKNDPDPDLPEPIQLFTQEDTRKFWHSKDLALEIYKLYVQIYSLLGSVEDAQYTVLKRLVGDHSFMKKSYWLNTGEPEGELLVANFRAVVPDFTSSTIVKPKCQKTLDFCGNVLVGGSGLQPYRPECTGQNGAPHATLDKSAGCDEGLFQMMVVKPEAIKTMQETGASGYPGISLVMNWAVPAKNFFNVDFVTEMNHRYPNGTLHTTISLKGDPASKPSVWPNPTPKFQVRQYP
;
A
#
# COMPACT_ATOMS: atom_id res chain seq x y z
N MET A 1 -97.73 12.14 -5.98
CA MET A 1 -96.58 12.18 -5.05
C MET A 1 -95.35 11.59 -5.74
N ARG A 2 -94.45 12.44 -6.26
CA ARG A 2 -93.14 12.00 -6.78
C ARG A 2 -92.10 12.21 -5.67
N LEU A 3 -91.71 11.13 -5.00
CA LEU A 3 -90.53 11.12 -4.13
C LEU A 3 -89.30 11.22 -5.03
N LEU A 4 -88.70 12.42 -5.12
CA LEU A 4 -87.36 12.61 -5.66
C LEU A 4 -86.38 11.81 -4.78
N ARG A 5 -85.98 10.64 -5.28
CA ARG A 5 -84.97 9.77 -4.67
C ARG A 5 -83.62 10.47 -4.79
N ARG A 6 -83.27 11.34 -3.83
CA ARG A 6 -81.96 11.98 -3.73
C ARG A 6 -80.87 10.91 -3.73
N ARG A 7 -80.04 10.88 -4.78
CA ARG A 7 -78.91 9.95 -4.94
C ARG A 7 -77.64 10.43 -4.22
N ASP A 8 -77.72 11.54 -3.49
CA ASP A 8 -76.58 12.16 -2.81
C ASP A 8 -75.92 11.18 -1.82
N GLY A 9 -76.69 10.33 -1.15
CA GLY A 9 -76.18 9.28 -0.26
C GLY A 9 -75.36 8.18 -0.97
N GLN A 10 -75.58 7.95 -2.27
CA GLN A 10 -74.83 6.94 -3.04
C GLN A 10 -73.41 7.42 -3.41
N ILE A 11 -73.15 8.72 -3.37
CA ILE A 11 -71.82 9.30 -3.61
C ILE A 11 -71.12 9.58 -2.28
N VAL A 12 -71.86 10.07 -1.28
CA VAL A 12 -71.32 10.45 0.02
C VAL A 12 -70.83 9.23 0.82
N ILE A 13 -71.54 8.09 0.81
CA ILE A 13 -71.14 6.91 1.59
C ILE A 13 -69.83 6.29 1.06
N PRO A 14 -69.66 6.04 -0.26
CA PRO A 14 -68.37 5.60 -0.78
C PRO A 14 -67.27 6.64 -0.59
N ALA A 15 -67.55 7.93 -0.77
CA ALA A 15 -66.55 8.98 -0.57
C ALA A 15 -66.06 9.08 0.89
N MET A 16 -66.95 8.89 1.88
CA MET A 16 -66.59 8.84 3.30
C MET A 16 -65.69 7.66 3.66
N LEU A 17 -65.69 6.57 2.88
CA LEU A 17 -64.82 5.41 3.12
C LEU A 17 -63.56 5.45 2.26
N ILE A 18 -63.68 5.83 0.99
CA ILE A 18 -62.59 5.85 0.02
C ILE A 18 -61.60 6.97 0.36
N PHE A 19 -62.07 8.16 0.75
CA PHE A 19 -61.19 9.30 0.98
C PHE A 19 -60.27 9.10 2.20
N PRO A 20 -60.77 8.66 3.38
CA PRO A 20 -59.90 8.33 4.51
C PRO A 20 -58.99 7.13 4.22
N ALA A 21 -59.47 6.09 3.53
CA ALA A 21 -58.65 4.94 3.16
C ALA A 21 -57.51 5.33 2.21
N LEU A 22 -57.78 6.20 1.23
CA LEU A 22 -56.77 6.71 0.31
C LEU A 22 -55.75 7.60 1.03
N MET A 23 -56.20 8.48 1.94
CA MET A 23 -55.29 9.27 2.78
C MET A 23 -54.39 8.38 3.64
N LEU A 24 -54.94 7.34 4.27
CA LEU A 24 -54.18 6.40 5.09
C LEU A 24 -53.15 5.65 4.23
N PHE A 25 -53.51 5.23 3.02
CA PHE A 25 -52.59 4.60 2.06
C PHE A 25 -51.46 5.53 1.64
N VAL A 26 -51.75 6.79 1.31
CA VAL A 26 -50.74 7.81 0.97
C VAL A 26 -49.79 8.05 2.14
N TYR A 27 -50.30 8.17 3.36
CA TYR A 27 -49.47 8.33 4.56
C TYR A 27 -48.60 7.10 4.85
N LEU A 28 -49.11 5.88 4.63
CA LEU A 28 -48.31 4.66 4.76
C LEU A 28 -47.16 4.61 3.76
N ILE A 29 -47.41 4.98 2.49
CA ILE A 29 -46.36 5.10 1.48
C ILE A 29 -45.32 6.15 1.88
N TYR A 30 -45.77 7.30 2.40
CA TYR A 30 -44.87 8.36 2.83
C TYR A 30 -43.97 7.91 4.00
N GLU A 31 -44.54 7.31 5.04
CA GLU A 31 -43.78 6.84 6.21
C GLU A 31 -42.81 5.70 5.86
N THR A 32 -43.22 4.76 4.99
CA THR A 32 -42.34 3.68 4.51
C THR A 32 -41.22 4.23 3.62
N ALA A 33 -41.51 5.17 2.74
CA ALA A 33 -40.50 5.83 1.91
C ALA A 33 -39.50 6.63 2.75
N LYS A 34 -39.96 7.31 3.81
CA LYS A 34 -39.10 8.01 4.75
C LYS A 34 -38.15 7.05 5.48
N LEU A 35 -38.68 5.94 6.02
CA LEU A 35 -37.88 4.94 6.73
C LEU A 35 -36.87 4.24 5.79
N SER A 36 -37.29 3.95 4.56
CA SER A 36 -36.40 3.42 3.51
C SER A 36 -35.29 4.39 3.16
N ARG A 37 -35.60 5.67 2.99
CA ARG A 37 -34.61 6.72 2.69
C ARG A 37 -33.58 6.86 3.81
N GLU A 38 -34.03 6.84 5.07
CA GLU A 38 -33.12 6.89 6.22
C GLU A 38 -32.20 5.67 6.27
N LYS A 39 -32.73 4.46 6.09
CA LYS A 39 -31.89 3.25 6.02
C LYS A 39 -30.84 3.33 4.90
N ILE A 40 -31.24 3.77 3.71
CA ILE A 40 -30.33 3.95 2.56
C ILE A 40 -29.26 5.00 2.88
N ARG A 41 -29.62 6.08 3.56
CA ARG A 41 -28.67 7.12 4.00
C ARG A 41 -27.60 6.54 4.93
N HIS A 42 -27.99 5.73 5.91
CA HIS A 42 -27.04 5.09 6.83
C HIS A 42 -26.18 4.03 6.15
N GLN A 43 -26.75 3.24 5.24
CA GLN A 43 -25.99 2.29 4.43
C GLN A 43 -24.93 3.02 3.59
N PHE A 44 -25.33 4.06 2.85
CA PHE A 44 -24.43 4.86 2.04
C PHE A 44 -23.34 5.55 2.87
N ALA A 45 -23.68 6.03 4.07
CA ALA A 45 -22.73 6.63 4.99
C ALA A 45 -21.68 5.63 5.48
N MET A 46 -22.11 4.42 5.85
CA MET A 46 -21.22 3.32 6.23
C MET A 46 -20.33 2.92 5.06
N ASP A 47 -20.90 2.85 3.85
CA ASP A 47 -20.19 2.48 2.64
C ASP A 47 -19.07 3.48 2.31
N ALA A 48 -19.41 4.78 2.30
CA ALA A 48 -18.46 5.86 2.04
C ALA A 48 -17.39 5.94 3.13
N ALA A 49 -17.74 5.73 4.40
CA ALA A 49 -16.81 5.76 5.51
C ALA A 49 -15.78 4.62 5.44
N ALA A 50 -16.24 3.40 5.15
CA ALA A 50 -15.36 2.26 4.91
C ALA A 50 -14.43 2.53 3.72
N PHE A 51 -14.98 2.99 2.59
CA PHE A 51 -14.24 3.25 1.36
C PHE A 51 -13.10 4.26 1.55
N VAL A 52 -13.40 5.40 2.18
CA VAL A 52 -12.40 6.44 2.45
C VAL A 52 -11.31 5.93 3.38
N GLU A 53 -11.67 5.18 4.42
CA GLU A 53 -10.68 4.65 5.37
C GLU A 53 -9.73 3.65 4.69
N MET A 54 -10.27 2.69 3.92
CA MET A 54 -9.45 1.71 3.20
C MET A 54 -8.55 2.36 2.13
N THR A 55 -8.97 3.50 1.56
CA THR A 55 -8.17 4.25 0.60
C THR A 55 -6.85 4.74 1.22
N ASN A 56 -6.85 5.14 2.50
CA ASN A 56 -5.61 5.54 3.19
C ASN A 56 -4.58 4.40 3.25
N TYR A 57 -5.04 3.16 3.49
CA TYR A 57 -4.17 1.97 3.49
C TYR A 57 -3.67 1.65 2.08
N SER A 58 -4.56 1.71 1.09
CA SER A 58 -4.22 1.49 -0.32
C SER A 58 -3.15 2.47 -0.81
N ASP A 59 -3.31 3.75 -0.49
CA ASP A 59 -2.35 4.80 -0.86
C ASP A 59 -1.00 4.59 -0.20
N PHE A 60 -0.97 4.28 1.09
CA PHE A 60 0.27 3.97 1.79
C PHE A 60 0.99 2.78 1.16
N LEU A 61 0.30 1.65 0.98
CA LEU A 61 0.90 0.43 0.43
C LEU A 61 1.43 0.63 -0.99
N ASN A 62 0.72 1.35 -1.85
CA ASN A 62 1.19 1.64 -3.21
C ASN A 62 2.41 2.59 -3.21
N ARG A 63 2.46 3.58 -2.31
CA ARG A 63 3.62 4.49 -2.20
C ARG A 63 4.84 3.77 -1.64
N THR A 64 4.67 2.95 -0.62
CA THR A 64 5.74 2.12 -0.07
C THR A 64 6.30 1.17 -1.13
N ALA A 65 5.44 0.58 -1.97
CA ALA A 65 5.87 -0.28 -3.07
C ALA A 65 6.78 0.47 -4.06
N TYR A 66 6.46 1.74 -4.33
CA TYR A 66 7.24 2.60 -5.21
C TYR A 66 8.60 2.99 -4.61
N VAL A 67 8.63 3.35 -3.31
CA VAL A 67 9.85 3.69 -2.56
C VAL A 67 10.81 2.50 -2.48
N ASN A 68 10.28 1.28 -2.28
CA ASN A 68 11.10 0.08 -2.17
C ASN A 68 11.74 -0.37 -3.49
N GLY A 69 11.20 0.04 -4.65
CA GLY A 69 11.52 -0.55 -5.94
C GLY A 69 11.80 0.42 -7.07
N ALA A 70 10.72 0.92 -7.67
CA ALA A 70 10.77 1.67 -8.91
C ALA A 70 11.62 2.94 -8.80
N PHE A 71 11.66 3.58 -7.63
CA PHE A 71 12.42 4.80 -7.45
C PHE A 71 13.95 4.57 -7.36
N PRO A 72 14.48 3.70 -6.47
CA PRO A 72 15.90 3.32 -6.52
C PRO A 72 16.32 2.79 -7.90
N MET A 73 15.49 1.92 -8.50
CA MET A 73 15.74 1.39 -9.84
C MET A 73 16.00 2.52 -10.83
N ARG A 74 15.06 3.45 -11.01
CA ARG A 74 15.19 4.52 -12.00
C ARG A 74 16.41 5.39 -11.77
N ILE A 75 16.75 5.73 -10.53
CA ILE A 75 17.91 6.62 -10.29
C ILE A 75 19.23 5.94 -10.66
N PHE A 76 19.42 4.69 -10.24
CA PHE A 76 20.67 3.98 -10.53
C PHE A 76 20.75 3.52 -11.99
N ASP A 77 19.62 3.11 -12.55
CA ASP A 77 19.50 2.68 -13.93
C ASP A 77 19.67 3.85 -14.90
N GLU A 78 18.94 4.96 -14.73
CA GLU A 78 19.12 6.16 -15.58
C GLU A 78 20.49 6.84 -15.35
N GLY A 79 21.02 6.79 -14.12
CA GLY A 79 22.29 7.44 -13.78
C GLY A 79 23.53 6.68 -14.28
N TYR A 80 23.49 5.35 -14.30
CA TYR A 80 24.66 4.50 -14.60
C TYR A 80 24.42 3.47 -15.71
N GLY A 81 23.24 3.49 -16.34
CA GLY A 81 22.86 2.56 -17.39
C GLY A 81 23.62 2.75 -18.69
N ASP A 82 24.06 3.97 -18.98
CA ASP A 82 24.90 4.30 -20.14
C ASP A 82 26.38 4.47 -19.77
N PHE A 83 26.74 4.32 -18.50
CA PHE A 83 28.11 4.47 -18.03
C PHE A 83 28.82 3.13 -18.02
N PHE A 84 29.68 2.91 -19.03
CA PHE A 84 30.42 1.66 -19.20
C PHE A 84 31.59 1.55 -18.22
N ALA A 85 31.76 0.37 -17.64
CA ALA A 85 32.96 0.04 -16.89
C ALA A 85 34.07 -0.37 -17.86
N GLU A 86 35.22 0.28 -17.77
CA GLU A 86 36.41 -0.08 -18.54
C GLU A 86 37.03 -1.37 -18.01
N CYS A 87 37.77 -2.08 -18.86
CA CYS A 87 38.36 -3.40 -18.54
C CYS A 87 39.59 -3.70 -19.39
N GLU A 88 39.97 -2.76 -20.27
CA GLU A 88 41.12 -2.90 -21.16
C GLU A 88 42.38 -3.17 -20.33
N GLY A 89 43.10 -4.22 -20.68
CA GLY A 89 44.34 -4.62 -20.02
C GLY A 89 44.19 -5.43 -18.72
N LYS A 90 42.96 -5.71 -18.25
CA LYS A 90 42.73 -6.56 -17.05
C LYS A 90 42.31 -7.99 -17.36
N VAL A 91 41.57 -8.21 -18.44
CA VAL A 91 41.05 -9.52 -18.84
C VAL A 91 41.15 -9.72 -20.36
N GLU A 92 41.42 -10.96 -20.79
CA GLU A 92 41.68 -11.33 -22.19
C GLU A 92 40.43 -11.23 -23.09
N HIS A 93 39.24 -11.35 -22.48
CA HIS A 93 37.94 -11.10 -23.09
C HIS A 93 37.11 -10.23 -22.16
N CYS A 94 36.84 -9.00 -22.57
CA CYS A 94 36.00 -8.11 -21.80
C CYS A 94 34.61 -7.97 -22.41
N GLU A 95 33.61 -8.37 -21.63
CA GLU A 95 32.22 -8.01 -21.89
C GLU A 95 31.99 -6.54 -21.51
N LYS A 96 31.37 -5.78 -22.42
CA LYS A 96 30.95 -4.40 -22.13
C LYS A 96 29.82 -4.43 -21.10
N VAL A 97 30.14 -4.13 -19.85
CA VAL A 97 29.18 -4.01 -18.76
C VAL A 97 29.06 -2.56 -18.31
N THR A 98 27.90 -2.21 -17.78
CA THR A 98 27.60 -0.86 -17.28
C THR A 98 27.74 -0.85 -15.76
N TYR A 99 27.99 0.31 -15.15
CA TYR A 99 28.05 0.40 -13.69
C TYR A 99 26.73 0.01 -13.04
N ALA A 100 25.59 0.33 -13.66
CA ALA A 100 24.28 -0.15 -13.23
C ALA A 100 24.21 -1.69 -13.19
N SER A 101 24.77 -2.39 -14.17
CA SER A 101 24.78 -3.86 -14.18
C SER A 101 25.60 -4.46 -13.04
N ILE A 102 26.76 -3.86 -12.72
CA ILE A 102 27.62 -4.31 -11.63
C ILE A 102 26.90 -4.11 -10.29
N LEU A 103 26.35 -2.92 -10.08
CA LEU A 103 25.60 -2.57 -8.86
C LEU A 103 24.35 -3.45 -8.69
N PHE A 104 23.63 -3.76 -9.78
CA PHE A 104 22.50 -4.69 -9.74
C PHE A 104 22.94 -6.12 -9.37
N ASN A 105 24.02 -6.62 -9.98
CA ASN A 105 24.57 -7.95 -9.68
C ASN A 105 25.06 -8.05 -8.23
N ASN A 106 25.53 -6.96 -7.66
CA ASN A 106 25.88 -6.89 -6.24
C ASN A 106 24.67 -6.67 -5.31
N GLY A 107 23.46 -6.49 -5.87
CA GLY A 107 22.23 -6.33 -5.11
C GLY A 107 22.08 -4.97 -4.42
N VAL A 108 22.70 -3.94 -4.99
CA VAL A 108 22.66 -2.57 -4.47
C VAL A 108 21.29 -1.93 -4.63
N PHE A 109 20.67 -2.14 -5.79
CA PHE A 109 19.34 -1.65 -6.14
C PHE A 109 18.55 -2.72 -6.90
N PRO A 110 17.22 -2.66 -6.93
CA PRO A 110 16.40 -3.63 -7.64
C PRO A 110 16.18 -3.22 -9.10
N HIS A 111 15.98 -4.18 -9.99
CA HIS A 111 15.72 -3.96 -11.41
C HIS A 111 14.58 -4.86 -11.88
N ASP A 112 13.95 -4.53 -13.02
CA ASP A 112 12.98 -5.40 -13.66
C ASP A 112 13.56 -6.80 -13.88
N GLY A 113 12.80 -7.82 -13.50
CA GLY A 113 13.35 -9.10 -13.09
C GLY A 113 14.14 -9.83 -14.17
N GLY A 114 15.30 -10.38 -13.82
CA GLY A 114 16.13 -11.16 -14.73
C GLY A 114 17.61 -10.86 -14.52
N THR A 115 18.41 -11.06 -15.56
CA THR A 115 19.78 -10.54 -15.66
C THR A 115 19.75 -9.14 -16.26
N TYR A 116 20.59 -8.23 -15.76
CA TYR A 116 20.72 -6.90 -16.36
C TYR A 116 21.18 -7.02 -17.83
N PRO A 117 20.56 -6.31 -18.78
CA PRO A 117 20.90 -6.40 -20.21
C PRO A 117 22.36 -6.00 -20.45
N THR A 118 23.10 -6.82 -21.19
CA THR A 118 24.48 -6.51 -21.58
C THR A 118 24.48 -5.42 -22.65
N GLY A 119 25.17 -4.31 -22.37
CA GLY A 119 25.56 -3.33 -23.38
C GLY A 119 24.58 -2.19 -23.73
N SER A 120 23.40 -2.11 -23.12
CA SER A 120 22.48 -0.97 -23.33
C SER A 120 21.44 -0.84 -22.20
N HIS A 121 21.10 0.41 -21.85
CA HIS A 121 19.98 0.80 -20.98
C HIS A 121 18.60 0.44 -21.57
N THR A 122 18.51 0.20 -22.88
CA THR A 122 17.26 -0.23 -23.52
C THR A 122 17.11 -1.75 -23.47
N ALA A 123 16.94 -2.32 -22.28
CA ALA A 123 16.02 -3.44 -22.23
C ALA A 123 14.63 -2.84 -22.48
N GLU A 124 14.20 -2.85 -23.73
CA GLU A 124 12.81 -3.25 -23.97
C GLU A 124 12.64 -4.54 -23.15
N THR A 125 11.94 -4.42 -22.04
CA THR A 125 11.73 -5.49 -21.09
C THR A 125 10.97 -6.57 -21.85
N ASP A 126 11.70 -7.54 -22.41
CA ASP A 126 11.18 -8.77 -23.03
C ASP A 126 10.61 -9.71 -21.96
N LEU A 127 10.02 -9.14 -20.90
CA LEU A 127 9.21 -9.90 -19.97
C LEU A 127 7.92 -10.27 -20.70
N PRO A 128 7.62 -11.57 -20.86
CA PRO A 128 6.38 -12.00 -21.47
C PRO A 128 5.21 -11.50 -20.62
N GLY A 129 4.52 -10.47 -21.11
CA GLY A 129 3.17 -10.07 -20.76
C GLY A 129 2.85 -9.85 -19.28
N ASN A 130 2.66 -8.58 -18.90
CA ASN A 130 1.77 -8.10 -17.83
C ASN A 130 2.32 -7.95 -16.40
N LYS A 131 3.61 -8.16 -16.12
CA LYS A 131 4.16 -7.93 -14.77
C LYS A 131 5.53 -7.26 -14.80
N TRP A 132 5.61 -6.02 -14.32
CA TRP A 132 6.87 -5.41 -13.88
C TRP A 132 7.27 -6.07 -12.56
N GLU A 133 8.27 -6.96 -12.60
CA GLU A 133 8.75 -7.71 -11.43
C GLU A 133 10.09 -7.13 -10.98
N ILE A 134 10.08 -5.99 -10.32
CA ILE A 134 11.31 -5.30 -9.90
C ILE A 134 11.89 -5.98 -8.65
N ARG A 135 13.05 -6.62 -8.78
CA ARG A 135 13.69 -7.43 -7.72
C ARG A 135 15.17 -7.13 -7.58
N TYR A 136 15.74 -7.42 -6.42
CA TYR A 136 17.19 -7.34 -6.19
C TYR A 136 17.91 -8.55 -6.82
N GLY A 137 19.06 -8.29 -7.45
CA GLY A 137 19.98 -9.30 -7.99
C GLY A 137 21.07 -9.75 -6.99
N GLY A 138 21.76 -10.84 -7.33
CA GLY A 138 22.93 -11.41 -6.65
C GLY A 138 22.92 -11.36 -5.12
N LEU A 139 23.94 -10.73 -4.50
CA LEU A 139 24.13 -10.72 -3.04
C LEU A 139 22.97 -10.06 -2.27
N GLY A 140 22.18 -9.20 -2.92
CA GLY A 140 21.00 -8.55 -2.35
C GLY A 140 19.70 -9.33 -2.56
N SER A 141 19.73 -10.51 -3.18
CA SER A 141 18.51 -11.27 -3.50
C SER A 141 17.64 -11.63 -2.29
N ALA A 142 18.22 -11.75 -1.09
CA ALA A 142 17.50 -11.93 0.17
C ALA A 142 16.53 -10.77 0.50
N LYS A 143 16.77 -9.57 -0.05
CA LYS A 143 15.85 -8.42 0.07
C LYS A 143 14.50 -8.65 -0.61
N ASN A 144 14.36 -9.69 -1.43
CA ASN A 144 13.11 -10.05 -2.09
C ASN A 144 12.14 -10.84 -1.21
N ASP A 145 12.58 -11.28 -0.03
CA ASP A 145 11.74 -12.03 0.89
C ASP A 145 10.66 -11.15 1.55
N PRO A 146 9.53 -11.74 2.02
CA PRO A 146 8.46 -10.97 2.65
C PRO A 146 8.84 -10.31 3.99
N ASP A 147 9.81 -10.88 4.71
CA ASP A 147 10.49 -10.26 5.85
C ASP A 147 12.00 -10.42 5.64
N PRO A 148 12.61 -9.56 4.81
CA PRO A 148 13.96 -9.76 4.35
C PRO A 148 14.96 -9.55 5.47
N ASP A 149 15.96 -10.41 5.56
CA ASP A 149 17.19 -10.10 6.28
C ASP A 149 18.14 -9.35 5.36
N LEU A 150 18.68 -8.23 5.81
CA LEU A 150 19.53 -7.39 4.96
C LEU A 150 20.97 -7.90 5.01
N PRO A 151 21.64 -8.06 3.86
CA PRO A 151 23.05 -8.43 3.85
C PRO A 151 23.88 -7.34 4.52
N GLU A 152 24.70 -7.70 5.50
CA GLU A 152 25.56 -6.78 6.26
C GLU A 152 27.02 -7.20 6.15
N PRO A 153 27.91 -6.41 5.53
CA PRO A 153 27.69 -5.09 4.89
C PRO A 153 27.04 -5.19 3.50
N ILE A 154 26.41 -4.09 3.03
CA ILE A 154 26.05 -3.94 1.61
C ILE A 154 27.32 -3.79 0.80
N GLN A 155 27.47 -4.53 -0.28
CA GLN A 155 28.64 -4.43 -1.16
C GLN A 155 28.25 -3.64 -2.42
N LEU A 156 28.81 -2.44 -2.59
CA LEU A 156 28.63 -1.65 -3.83
C LEU A 156 29.49 -2.21 -4.96
N PHE A 157 30.78 -2.34 -4.68
CA PHE A 157 31.77 -2.92 -5.58
C PHE A 157 32.59 -3.93 -4.81
N THR A 158 32.66 -5.14 -5.32
CA THR A 158 33.45 -6.21 -4.71
C THR A 158 34.91 -6.09 -5.13
N GLN A 159 35.79 -6.79 -4.40
CA GLN A 159 37.18 -6.90 -4.82
C GLN A 159 37.31 -7.63 -6.17
N GLU A 160 36.39 -8.52 -6.50
CA GLU A 160 36.39 -9.19 -7.80
C GLU A 160 36.09 -8.20 -8.93
N ASP A 161 35.14 -7.29 -8.71
CA ASP A 161 34.81 -6.21 -9.66
C ASP A 161 36.04 -5.33 -9.92
N THR A 162 36.83 -5.00 -8.90
CA THR A 162 38.05 -4.16 -9.08
C THR A 162 39.16 -4.85 -9.86
N ARG A 163 39.15 -6.18 -9.91
CA ARG A 163 40.13 -6.97 -10.62
C ARG A 163 39.72 -7.17 -12.07
N LYS A 164 38.41 -7.28 -12.32
CA LYS A 164 37.83 -7.42 -13.67
C LYS A 164 37.73 -6.08 -14.39
N PHE A 165 37.24 -5.05 -13.70
CA PHE A 165 36.94 -3.74 -14.27
C PHE A 165 37.84 -2.66 -13.68
N TRP A 166 38.15 -1.66 -14.48
CA TRP A 166 38.80 -0.42 -14.10
C TRP A 166 37.76 0.53 -13.50
N HIS A 167 37.86 0.76 -12.19
CA HIS A 167 37.04 1.76 -11.52
C HIS A 167 37.89 2.50 -10.47
N SER A 168 38.00 3.82 -10.63
CA SER A 168 38.78 4.63 -9.70
C SER A 168 38.13 4.63 -8.31
N LYS A 169 38.95 4.71 -7.27
CA LYS A 169 38.43 4.86 -5.89
C LYS A 169 37.58 6.12 -5.72
N ASP A 170 37.89 7.19 -6.44
CA ASP A 170 37.09 8.43 -6.42
C ASP A 170 35.68 8.21 -6.97
N LEU A 171 35.54 7.48 -8.08
CA LEU A 171 34.24 7.12 -8.63
C LEU A 171 33.45 6.22 -7.67
N ALA A 172 34.10 5.22 -7.08
CA ALA A 172 33.46 4.37 -6.07
C ALA A 172 32.96 5.17 -4.85
N LEU A 173 33.73 6.18 -4.44
CA LEU A 173 33.35 7.10 -3.37
C LEU A 173 32.18 8.01 -3.75
N GLU A 174 32.11 8.48 -5.01
CA GLU A 174 30.99 9.26 -5.53
C GLU A 174 29.69 8.44 -5.56
N ILE A 175 29.75 7.20 -6.06
CA ILE A 175 28.61 6.27 -6.07
C ILE A 175 28.17 5.95 -4.64
N TYR A 176 29.10 5.75 -3.71
CA TYR A 176 28.80 5.60 -2.29
C TYR A 176 28.05 6.82 -1.73
N LYS A 177 28.52 8.04 -1.99
CA LYS A 177 27.87 9.27 -1.50
C LYS A 177 26.45 9.39 -2.08
N LEU A 178 26.28 9.12 -3.36
CA LEU A 178 24.98 9.15 -4.02
C LEU A 178 24.05 8.09 -3.41
N TYR A 179 24.54 6.88 -3.16
CA TYR A 179 23.79 5.82 -2.50
C TYR A 179 23.26 6.25 -1.13
N VAL A 180 24.13 6.82 -0.29
CA VAL A 180 23.74 7.34 1.02
C VAL A 180 22.71 8.46 0.90
N GLN A 181 22.88 9.38 -0.06
CA GLN A 181 21.94 10.47 -0.28
C GLN A 181 20.55 9.99 -0.70
N ILE A 182 20.47 9.06 -1.67
CA ILE A 182 19.20 8.53 -2.17
C ILE A 182 18.45 7.82 -1.05
N TYR A 183 19.10 6.89 -0.37
CA TYR A 183 18.43 6.08 0.66
C TYR A 183 18.11 6.89 1.92
N SER A 184 18.87 7.95 2.23
CA SER A 184 18.52 8.90 3.29
C SER A 184 17.28 9.73 2.94
N LEU A 185 17.19 10.17 1.68
CA LEU A 185 16.00 10.86 1.17
C LEU A 185 14.78 9.93 1.18
N LEU A 186 14.92 8.69 0.70
CA LEU A 186 13.84 7.70 0.70
C LEU A 186 13.37 7.39 2.12
N GLY A 187 14.29 7.24 3.08
CA GLY A 187 13.94 7.06 4.49
C GLY A 187 13.15 8.25 5.03
N SER A 188 13.51 9.48 4.66
CA SER A 188 12.79 10.69 5.07
C SER A 188 11.38 10.78 4.45
N VAL A 189 11.24 10.40 3.17
CA VAL A 189 9.95 10.36 2.48
C VAL A 189 9.03 9.31 3.13
N GLU A 190 9.55 8.10 3.36
CA GLU A 190 8.76 7.00 3.92
C GLU A 190 8.37 7.24 5.38
N ASP A 191 9.29 7.78 6.21
CA ASP A 191 8.99 8.14 7.60
C ASP A 191 7.88 9.21 7.69
N ALA A 192 7.91 10.20 6.79
CA ALA A 192 6.86 11.21 6.69
C ALA A 192 5.52 10.58 6.27
N GLN A 193 5.52 9.69 5.28
CA GLN A 193 4.31 8.98 4.83
C GLN A 193 3.73 8.10 5.94
N TYR A 194 4.59 7.37 6.65
CA TYR A 194 4.17 6.51 7.76
C TYR A 194 3.63 7.32 8.93
N THR A 195 4.24 8.46 9.24
CA THR A 195 3.75 9.41 10.24
C THR A 195 2.36 9.95 9.87
N VAL A 196 2.13 10.28 8.59
CA VAL A 196 0.80 10.67 8.10
C VAL A 196 -0.18 9.53 8.28
N LEU A 197 0.15 8.31 7.85
CA LEU A 197 -0.72 7.15 8.04
C LEU A 197 -1.11 6.98 9.51
N LYS A 198 -0.14 6.95 10.43
CA LYS A 198 -0.38 6.83 11.88
C LYS A 198 -1.36 7.88 12.39
N ARG A 199 -1.23 9.13 11.93
CA ARG A 199 -2.14 10.21 12.31
C ARG A 199 -3.55 10.00 11.76
N LEU A 200 -3.68 9.50 10.53
CA LEU A 200 -4.98 9.28 9.90
C LEU A 200 -5.73 8.11 10.52
N VAL A 201 -5.05 6.97 10.67
CA VAL A 201 -5.64 5.72 11.17
C VAL A 201 -5.72 5.66 12.69
N GLY A 202 -4.92 6.44 13.42
CA GLY A 202 -4.86 6.39 14.89
C GLY A 202 -6.23 6.59 15.55
N ASP A 203 -7.03 7.56 15.08
CA ASP A 203 -8.43 7.73 15.52
C ASP A 203 -9.48 7.29 14.49
N HIS A 204 -9.07 6.81 13.31
CA HIS A 204 -9.94 6.63 12.13
C HIS A 204 -10.88 7.84 11.92
N SER A 205 -10.32 9.04 12.08
CA SER A 205 -11.10 10.27 12.11
C SER A 205 -11.82 10.55 10.79
N PHE A 206 -11.30 10.04 9.68
CA PHE A 206 -11.95 10.12 8.38
C PHE A 206 -13.16 9.21 8.27
N MET A 207 -13.10 7.98 8.79
CA MET A 207 -14.27 7.12 8.91
C MET A 207 -15.39 7.80 9.71
N LYS A 208 -15.06 8.36 10.89
CA LYS A 208 -16.04 9.08 11.73
C LYS A 208 -16.66 10.27 11.00
N LYS A 209 -15.82 11.11 10.39
CA LYS A 209 -16.27 12.31 9.67
C LYS A 209 -17.09 11.97 8.44
N SER A 210 -16.68 10.96 7.67
CA SER A 210 -17.41 10.52 6.47
C SER A 210 -18.79 10.00 6.83
N TYR A 211 -18.91 9.23 7.92
CA TYR A 211 -20.20 8.78 8.43
C TYR A 211 -21.06 9.98 8.89
N TRP A 212 -20.50 10.84 9.75
CA TRP A 212 -21.21 11.99 10.30
C TRP A 212 -21.68 12.99 9.23
N LEU A 213 -20.90 13.23 8.17
CA LEU A 213 -21.29 14.12 7.07
C LEU A 213 -22.54 13.64 6.33
N ASN A 214 -22.79 12.33 6.32
CA ASN A 214 -23.92 11.73 5.61
C ASN A 214 -25.15 11.54 6.51
N THR A 215 -24.98 11.35 7.82
CA THR A 215 -26.09 11.04 8.75
C THR A 215 -26.39 12.16 9.75
N GLY A 216 -25.40 12.98 10.11
CA GLY A 216 -25.46 13.93 11.21
C GLY A 216 -25.37 13.29 12.60
N GLU A 217 -25.15 11.98 12.67
CA GLU A 217 -25.26 11.19 13.91
C GLU A 217 -23.89 10.66 14.38
N PRO A 218 -23.71 10.39 15.70
CA PRO A 218 -22.42 10.03 16.29
C PRO A 218 -22.07 8.53 16.22
N GLU A 219 -22.85 7.67 15.58
CA GLU A 219 -22.63 6.21 15.51
C GLU A 219 -21.35 5.82 14.74
N GLY A 220 -20.63 6.80 14.18
CA GLY A 220 -19.29 6.60 13.62
C GLY A 220 -18.32 5.96 14.62
N GLU A 221 -18.51 6.12 15.93
CA GLU A 221 -17.68 5.46 16.95
C GLU A 221 -17.88 3.93 16.97
N LEU A 222 -19.12 3.45 16.80
CA LEU A 222 -19.40 2.01 16.73
C LEU A 222 -18.82 1.40 15.45
N LEU A 223 -18.94 2.13 14.34
CA LEU A 223 -18.33 1.72 13.06
C LEU A 223 -16.80 1.60 13.19
N VAL A 224 -16.16 2.58 13.82
CA VAL A 224 -14.72 2.56 14.08
C VAL A 224 -14.32 1.43 15.00
N ALA A 225 -15.07 1.17 16.07
CA ALA A 225 -14.81 0.05 16.97
C ALA A 225 -14.87 -1.29 16.23
N ASN A 226 -15.88 -1.48 15.37
CA ASN A 226 -16.03 -2.68 14.55
C ASN A 226 -14.90 -2.80 13.53
N PHE A 227 -14.46 -1.70 12.91
CA PHE A 227 -13.33 -1.71 11.98
C PHE A 227 -12.02 -2.05 12.69
N ARG A 228 -11.72 -1.43 13.83
CA ARG A 228 -10.53 -1.69 14.66
C ARG A 228 -10.42 -3.13 15.13
N ALA A 229 -11.56 -3.80 15.37
CA ALA A 229 -11.57 -5.18 15.83
C ALA A 229 -11.06 -6.18 14.76
N VAL A 230 -11.08 -5.79 13.48
CA VAL A 230 -10.72 -6.67 12.36
C VAL A 230 -9.51 -6.17 11.56
N VAL A 231 -9.27 -4.86 11.50
CA VAL A 231 -8.13 -4.31 10.76
C VAL A 231 -6.82 -4.53 11.53
N PRO A 232 -5.74 -4.95 10.87
CA PRO A 232 -4.43 -4.99 11.50
C PRO A 232 -3.98 -3.62 11.98
N ASP A 233 -3.23 -3.58 13.08
CA ASP A 233 -2.68 -2.33 13.60
C ASP A 233 -1.46 -1.87 12.78
N PHE A 234 -1.74 -1.11 11.72
CA PHE A 234 -0.70 -0.48 10.90
C PHE A 234 0.11 0.57 11.64
N THR A 235 -0.28 1.00 12.86
CA THR A 235 0.55 1.92 13.66
C THR A 235 1.67 1.21 14.41
N SER A 236 1.58 -0.12 14.51
CA SER A 236 2.54 -0.97 15.21
C SER A 236 3.79 -1.24 14.37
N SER A 237 4.96 -1.10 15.01
CA SER A 237 6.25 -1.50 14.44
C SER A 237 6.36 -3.02 14.20
N THR A 238 5.44 -3.83 14.73
CA THR A 238 5.42 -5.26 14.44
C THR A 238 4.76 -5.57 13.09
N ILE A 239 3.98 -4.65 12.53
CA ILE A 239 3.28 -4.82 11.25
C ILE A 239 4.00 -4.05 10.14
N VAL A 240 4.37 -2.80 10.41
CA VAL A 240 5.08 -1.92 9.47
C VAL A 240 6.42 -1.54 10.09
N LYS A 241 7.52 -1.99 9.47
CA LYS A 241 8.88 -1.75 9.96
C LYS A 241 9.85 -1.33 8.86
N PRO A 242 10.67 -0.29 9.08
CA PRO A 242 11.78 0.00 8.20
C PRO A 242 12.89 -1.03 8.42
N LYS A 243 13.55 -1.42 7.33
CA LYS A 243 14.78 -2.20 7.33
C LYS A 243 15.94 -1.26 7.05
N CYS A 244 16.95 -1.31 7.90
CA CYS A 244 18.04 -0.35 7.92
C CYS A 244 19.39 -1.07 7.94
N GLN A 245 20.38 -0.47 7.31
CA GLN A 245 21.72 -1.00 7.12
C GLN A 245 22.75 -0.21 7.93
N LYS A 246 23.65 -0.87 8.65
CA LYS A 246 24.64 -0.15 9.48
C LYS A 246 25.95 0.12 8.76
N THR A 247 26.34 -0.78 7.88
CA THR A 247 27.64 -0.75 7.22
C THR A 247 27.55 -1.08 5.73
N LEU A 248 28.50 -0.54 5.00
CA LEU A 248 28.62 -0.68 3.56
C LEU A 248 30.09 -0.83 3.18
N ASP A 249 30.32 -1.69 2.20
CA ASP A 249 31.61 -1.91 1.60
C ASP A 249 31.66 -1.48 0.14
N PHE A 250 32.71 -0.76 -0.21
CA PHE A 250 33.03 -0.43 -1.58
C PHE A 250 34.52 -0.59 -1.82
N CYS A 251 34.84 -1.04 -3.02
CA CYS A 251 36.20 -1.19 -3.48
C CYS A 251 36.50 -0.22 -4.64
N GLY A 252 37.78 0.10 -4.83
CA GLY A 252 38.23 0.94 -5.93
C GLY A 252 39.71 0.74 -6.25
N ASN A 253 40.11 1.07 -7.48
CA ASN A 253 41.51 1.07 -7.88
C ASN A 253 42.20 2.38 -7.46
N VAL A 254 43.36 2.25 -6.81
CA VAL A 254 44.22 3.37 -6.40
C VAL A 254 45.55 3.28 -7.13
N LEU A 255 46.06 4.43 -7.58
CA LEU A 255 47.40 4.56 -8.14
C LEU A 255 48.44 4.45 -7.02
N VAL A 256 49.29 3.43 -7.08
CA VAL A 256 50.28 3.17 -6.01
C VAL A 256 51.63 3.84 -6.32
N GLY A 257 51.80 4.37 -7.53
CA GLY A 257 53.04 5.01 -7.98
C GLY A 257 54.16 3.99 -8.24
N GLY A 258 54.74 4.02 -9.43
CA GLY A 258 55.87 3.17 -9.81
C GLY A 258 55.91 2.87 -11.31
N SER A 259 57.10 2.74 -11.87
CA SER A 259 57.35 2.42 -13.29
C SER A 259 57.12 0.94 -13.65
N GLY A 260 56.24 0.25 -12.93
CA GLY A 260 55.99 -1.19 -13.05
C GLY A 260 54.75 -1.54 -13.88
N LEU A 261 54.69 -2.81 -14.33
CA LEU A 261 53.65 -3.41 -15.19
C LEU A 261 52.21 -3.34 -14.66
N GLN A 262 51.98 -3.01 -13.38
CA GLN A 262 50.66 -2.74 -12.80
C GLN A 262 50.70 -1.55 -11.84
N PRO A 263 50.42 -0.31 -12.30
CA PRO A 263 50.52 0.89 -11.47
C PRO A 263 49.41 1.03 -10.40
N TYR A 264 48.52 0.04 -10.29
CA TYR A 264 47.27 0.15 -9.56
C TYR A 264 46.96 -1.06 -8.70
N ARG A 265 46.35 -0.79 -7.54
CA ARG A 265 45.95 -1.82 -6.57
C ARG A 265 44.48 -1.62 -6.15
N PRO A 266 43.70 -2.70 -6.00
CA PRO A 266 42.41 -2.65 -5.31
C PRO A 266 42.56 -2.26 -3.84
N GLU A 267 41.82 -1.24 -3.42
CA GLU A 267 41.58 -0.92 -2.02
C GLU A 267 40.08 -1.04 -1.74
N CYS A 268 39.74 -1.70 -0.63
CA CYS A 268 38.37 -1.92 -0.20
C CYS A 268 38.23 -1.46 1.25
N THR A 269 37.05 -0.93 1.61
CA THR A 269 36.63 -0.91 3.01
C THR A 269 36.34 -2.33 3.49
N GLY A 270 36.39 -2.58 4.79
CA GLY A 270 36.05 -3.88 5.39
C GLY A 270 37.05 -5.02 5.13
N GLN A 271 38.07 -4.83 4.30
CA GLN A 271 39.09 -5.84 3.98
C GLN A 271 40.47 -5.45 4.48
N ASN A 272 41.31 -6.46 4.73
CA ASN A 272 42.72 -6.29 5.14
C ASN A 272 42.91 -5.38 6.37
N GLY A 273 41.95 -5.41 7.30
CA GLY A 273 41.94 -4.59 8.51
C GLY A 273 41.43 -3.15 8.32
N ALA A 274 41.03 -2.76 7.10
CA ALA A 274 40.32 -1.51 6.89
C ALA A 274 38.89 -1.61 7.48
N PRO A 275 38.41 -0.58 8.20
CA PRO A 275 37.05 -0.58 8.73
C PRO A 275 36.02 -0.54 7.59
N HIS A 276 34.83 -1.08 7.85
CA HIS A 276 33.67 -0.89 6.98
C HIS A 276 33.25 0.59 6.97
N ALA A 277 32.63 1.07 5.88
CA ALA A 277 32.03 2.39 5.90
C ALA A 277 30.79 2.35 6.79
N THR A 278 30.80 3.12 7.88
CA THR A 278 29.64 3.25 8.77
C THR A 278 28.61 4.18 8.16
N LEU A 279 27.35 3.76 8.15
CA LEU A 279 26.25 4.52 7.61
C LEU A 279 25.58 5.34 8.70
N ASP A 280 25.42 6.64 8.45
CA ASP A 280 24.73 7.54 9.36
C ASP A 280 23.25 7.18 9.46
N LYS A 281 22.67 7.52 10.62
CA LYS A 281 21.26 7.31 10.91
C LYS A 281 20.38 8.11 9.94
N SER A 282 19.47 7.42 9.24
CA SER A 282 18.39 8.05 8.47
C SER A 282 17.08 8.11 9.26
N ALA A 283 16.11 8.89 8.77
CA ALA A 283 14.75 8.91 9.31
C ALA A 283 14.11 7.51 9.31
N GLY A 284 13.27 7.24 10.31
CA GLY A 284 12.62 5.95 10.52
C GLY A 284 13.51 4.83 11.09
N CYS A 285 14.84 4.95 11.01
CA CYS A 285 15.78 3.97 11.53
C CYS A 285 16.25 4.33 12.94
N ASP A 286 16.48 3.34 13.81
CA ASP A 286 17.14 3.59 15.11
C ASP A 286 18.66 3.79 14.92
N GLU A 287 19.25 2.98 14.04
CA GLU A 287 20.65 3.02 13.61
C GLU A 287 20.74 2.72 12.12
N GLY A 288 21.72 3.32 11.44
CA GLY A 288 22.00 3.05 10.04
C GLY A 288 21.06 3.73 9.04
N LEU A 289 21.22 3.35 7.77
CA LEU A 289 20.57 3.92 6.61
C LEU A 289 19.38 3.07 6.17
N PHE A 290 18.24 3.71 5.92
CA PHE A 290 17.04 3.09 5.38
C PHE A 290 17.32 2.31 4.09
N GLN A 291 16.68 1.16 3.93
CA GLN A 291 16.76 0.34 2.72
C GLN A 291 15.39 0.12 2.10
N MET A 292 14.43 -0.26 2.94
CA MET A 292 13.07 -0.52 2.50
C MET A 292 12.13 -0.54 3.69
N MET A 293 10.84 -0.34 3.42
CA MET A 293 9.79 -0.50 4.41
C MET A 293 9.05 -1.81 4.17
N VAL A 294 8.94 -2.61 5.20
CA VAL A 294 8.32 -3.93 5.15
C VAL A 294 6.97 -3.86 5.83
N VAL A 295 5.95 -4.39 5.15
CA VAL A 295 4.62 -4.60 5.71
C VAL A 295 4.38 -6.10 5.79
N LYS A 296 3.98 -6.60 6.96
CA LYS A 296 3.71 -8.02 7.15
C LYS A 296 2.67 -8.54 6.14
N PRO A 297 2.96 -9.63 5.42
CA PRO A 297 2.04 -10.21 4.46
C PRO A 297 0.68 -10.55 5.07
N GLU A 298 0.68 -11.03 6.31
CA GLU A 298 -0.54 -11.42 7.03
C GLU A 298 -1.48 -10.22 7.23
N ALA A 299 -0.93 -9.03 7.48
CA ALA A 299 -1.73 -7.83 7.64
C ALA A 299 -2.43 -7.44 6.32
N ILE A 300 -1.70 -7.52 5.21
CA ILE A 300 -2.28 -7.26 3.89
C ILE A 300 -3.33 -8.34 3.59
N LYS A 301 -3.00 -9.62 3.84
CA LYS A 301 -3.87 -10.79 3.67
C LYS A 301 -5.22 -10.60 4.36
N THR A 302 -5.23 -10.17 5.62
CA THR A 302 -6.46 -9.88 6.37
C THR A 302 -7.36 -8.87 5.67
N MET A 303 -6.80 -7.89 4.94
CA MET A 303 -7.57 -6.90 4.19
C MET A 303 -8.03 -7.41 2.81
N GLN A 304 -7.51 -8.53 2.31
CA GLN A 304 -7.87 -9.10 0.99
C GLN A 304 -8.79 -10.30 1.08
N GLU A 305 -8.61 -11.16 2.09
CA GLU A 305 -9.26 -12.47 2.16
C GLU A 305 -10.67 -12.43 2.72
N THR A 306 -11.43 -13.51 2.47
CA THR A 306 -12.86 -13.64 2.77
C THR A 306 -13.22 -13.32 4.20
N GLY A 307 -14.06 -12.29 4.36
CA GLY A 307 -14.78 -12.01 5.60
C GLY A 307 -15.99 -12.93 5.77
N ALA A 308 -16.67 -12.81 6.92
CA ALA A 308 -17.84 -13.62 7.27
C ALA A 308 -19.03 -13.49 6.30
N SER A 309 -19.02 -12.50 5.40
CA SER A 309 -20.07 -12.18 4.43
C SER A 309 -20.05 -13.02 3.15
N GLY A 310 -19.03 -13.86 2.95
CA GLY A 310 -18.85 -14.62 1.70
C GLY A 310 -18.20 -13.83 0.56
N TYR A 311 -17.90 -12.54 0.78
CA TYR A 311 -17.06 -11.72 -0.10
C TYR A 311 -15.63 -11.60 0.44
N PRO A 312 -14.61 -11.42 -0.43
CA PRO A 312 -13.26 -11.06 0.01
C PRO A 312 -13.28 -9.72 0.74
N GLY A 313 -12.56 -9.60 1.86
CA GLY A 313 -12.33 -8.36 2.61
C GLY A 313 -12.86 -8.33 4.04
N ILE A 314 -12.74 -7.15 4.66
CA ILE A 314 -13.24 -6.84 5.98
C ILE A 314 -14.76 -6.64 5.91
N SER A 315 -15.50 -7.51 6.59
CA SER A 315 -16.95 -7.39 6.75
C SER A 315 -17.24 -6.47 7.94
N LEU A 316 -17.92 -5.36 7.67
CA LEU A 316 -18.41 -4.44 8.70
C LEU A 316 -19.92 -4.62 8.85
N VAL A 317 -20.36 -4.61 10.10
CA VAL A 317 -21.77 -4.72 10.45
C VAL A 317 -22.08 -3.63 11.46
N MET A 318 -23.20 -2.95 11.29
CA MET A 318 -23.66 -1.93 12.24
C MET A 318 -25.17 -2.00 12.36
N ASN A 319 -25.69 -1.80 13.57
CA ASN A 319 -27.13 -1.69 13.78
C ASN A 319 -27.52 -0.22 13.75
N TRP A 320 -28.43 0.14 12.85
CA TRP A 320 -29.00 1.48 12.82
C TRP A 320 -30.12 1.60 13.87
N ALA A 321 -30.16 2.73 14.57
CA ALA A 321 -31.21 3.06 15.52
C ALA A 321 -32.54 3.34 14.80
N VAL A 322 -33.31 2.28 14.59
CA VAL A 322 -34.65 2.34 13.98
C VAL A 322 -35.53 3.31 14.77
N PRO A 323 -36.21 4.27 14.12
CA PRO A 323 -37.16 5.15 14.79
C PRO A 323 -38.22 4.33 15.55
N ALA A 324 -38.41 4.62 16.84
CA ALA A 324 -39.26 3.80 17.71
C ALA A 324 -40.71 3.69 17.22
N LYS A 325 -41.26 4.79 16.69
CA LYS A 325 -42.68 4.88 16.33
C LYS A 325 -42.90 5.70 15.08
N ASN A 326 -43.92 5.35 14.31
CA ASN A 326 -44.42 6.17 13.20
C ASN A 326 -45.47 7.19 13.66
N PHE A 327 -45.94 8.02 12.73
CA PHE A 327 -47.05 8.96 12.97
C PHE A 327 -48.33 8.29 13.51
N PHE A 328 -48.56 7.02 13.17
CA PHE A 328 -49.69 6.21 13.64
C PHE A 328 -49.42 5.45 14.94
N ASN A 329 -48.32 5.74 15.65
CA ASN A 329 -47.91 5.08 16.90
C ASN A 329 -47.69 3.55 16.75
N VAL A 330 -47.42 3.07 15.53
CA VAL A 330 -46.95 1.71 15.26
C VAL A 330 -45.50 1.60 15.68
N ASP A 331 -45.19 0.55 16.44
CA ASP A 331 -43.83 0.25 16.89
C ASP A 331 -43.02 -0.40 15.77
N PHE A 332 -42.19 0.41 15.11
CA PHE A 332 -41.33 -0.07 14.02
C PHE A 332 -40.19 -0.96 14.52
N VAL A 333 -39.77 -0.82 15.77
CA VAL A 333 -38.70 -1.66 16.33
C VAL A 333 -39.21 -3.09 16.43
N THR A 334 -40.40 -3.28 16.98
CA THR A 334 -41.03 -4.61 17.07
C THR A 334 -41.29 -5.21 15.69
N GLU A 335 -41.87 -4.44 14.77
CA GLU A 335 -42.21 -4.92 13.42
C GLU A 335 -40.97 -5.21 12.55
N MET A 336 -39.94 -4.36 12.59
CA MET A 336 -38.70 -4.63 11.87
C MET A 336 -37.92 -5.78 12.49
N ASN A 337 -37.81 -5.87 13.82
CA ASN A 337 -37.05 -6.92 14.49
C ASN A 337 -37.59 -8.33 14.19
N HIS A 338 -38.90 -8.45 13.91
CA HIS A 338 -39.52 -9.71 13.48
C HIS A 338 -38.98 -10.25 12.15
N ARG A 339 -38.52 -9.39 11.24
CA ARG A 339 -38.09 -9.76 9.87
C ARG A 339 -36.63 -9.46 9.57
N TYR A 340 -36.07 -8.45 10.23
CA TYR A 340 -34.70 -7.96 10.14
C TYR A 340 -34.23 -7.58 11.54
N PRO A 341 -33.67 -8.53 12.32
CA PRO A 341 -33.25 -8.24 13.70
C PRO A 341 -32.30 -7.04 13.71
N ASN A 342 -32.67 -6.00 14.46
CA ASN A 342 -31.89 -4.80 14.78
C ASN A 342 -31.53 -3.86 13.61
N GLY A 343 -32.25 -3.91 12.49
CA GLY A 343 -32.05 -2.93 11.41
C GLY A 343 -30.61 -2.91 10.86
N THR A 344 -30.01 -4.09 10.74
CA THR A 344 -28.59 -4.26 10.40
C THR A 344 -28.22 -3.67 9.03
N LEU A 345 -27.09 -2.98 9.02
CA LEU A 345 -26.35 -2.50 7.87
C LEU A 345 -25.09 -3.35 7.73
N HIS A 346 -24.70 -3.63 6.50
CA HIS A 346 -23.56 -4.47 6.19
C HIS A 346 -22.81 -3.87 5.00
N THR A 347 -21.48 -3.89 5.06
CA THR A 347 -20.64 -3.64 3.89
C THR A 347 -19.43 -4.53 4.01
N THR A 348 -18.95 -5.05 2.89
CA THR A 348 -17.64 -5.70 2.86
C THR A 348 -16.69 -4.86 2.05
N ILE A 349 -15.53 -4.55 2.62
CA ILE A 349 -14.50 -3.77 1.94
C ILE A 349 -13.20 -4.54 1.85
N SER A 350 -12.62 -4.59 0.67
CA SER A 350 -11.39 -5.32 0.42
C SER A 350 -10.35 -4.47 -0.25
N LEU A 351 -9.11 -4.83 0.04
CA LEU A 351 -7.96 -4.34 -0.68
C LEU A 351 -7.60 -5.38 -1.77
N LYS A 352 -8.09 -5.19 -2.99
CA LYS A 352 -7.70 -6.05 -4.10
C LYS A 352 -6.22 -5.85 -4.40
N GLY A 353 -5.46 -6.94 -4.49
CA GLY A 353 -4.06 -7.00 -4.93
C GLY A 353 -3.86 -7.88 -6.16
N ASP A 354 -2.59 -8.16 -6.52
CA ASP A 354 -2.25 -9.14 -7.57
C ASP A 354 -2.83 -10.53 -7.20
N PRO A 355 -3.69 -11.13 -8.04
CA PRO A 355 -4.36 -12.40 -7.75
C PRO A 355 -3.44 -13.64 -7.75
N ALA A 356 -2.16 -13.51 -8.12
CA ALA A 356 -1.28 -14.66 -8.36
C ALA A 356 -0.26 -14.99 -7.24
N SER A 357 -0.04 -14.15 -6.23
CA SER A 357 1.05 -14.36 -5.27
C SER A 357 0.77 -13.76 -3.89
N LYS A 358 1.49 -14.24 -2.89
CA LYS A 358 1.43 -13.84 -1.48
C LYS A 358 1.22 -12.31 -1.34
N PRO A 359 0.26 -11.85 -0.52
CA PRO A 359 -0.01 -10.43 -0.36
C PRO A 359 1.21 -9.72 0.22
N SER A 360 1.92 -8.94 -0.60
CA SER A 360 3.15 -8.27 -0.20
C SER A 360 3.27 -6.92 -0.89
N VAL A 361 3.89 -5.94 -0.24
CA VAL A 361 4.24 -4.64 -0.85
C VAL A 361 5.43 -4.77 -1.81
N TRP A 362 6.24 -5.81 -1.62
CA TRP A 362 7.48 -6.11 -2.33
C TRP A 362 7.48 -7.59 -2.79
N PRO A 363 8.01 -7.99 -3.97
CA PRO A 363 8.81 -7.24 -4.94
C PRO A 363 8.05 -6.64 -6.13
N ASN A 364 6.71 -6.57 -6.11
CA ASN A 364 5.98 -6.01 -7.26
C ASN A 364 5.57 -4.56 -6.94
N PRO A 365 6.31 -3.52 -7.43
CA PRO A 365 6.12 -2.13 -7.05
C PRO A 365 5.00 -1.43 -7.82
N THR A 366 4.32 -2.11 -8.74
CA THR A 366 3.19 -1.55 -9.49
C THR A 366 2.02 -1.24 -8.57
N PRO A 367 1.27 -0.14 -8.79
CA PRO A 367 0.02 0.11 -8.07
C PRO A 367 -0.95 -1.04 -8.25
N LYS A 368 -1.02 -1.92 -7.25
CA LYS A 368 -1.82 -3.16 -7.29
C LYS A 368 -2.89 -3.17 -6.22
N PHE A 369 -2.74 -2.35 -5.18
CA PHE A 369 -3.72 -2.22 -4.13
C PHE A 369 -4.83 -1.28 -4.60
N GLN A 370 -6.03 -1.83 -4.74
CA GLN A 370 -7.23 -1.11 -5.12
C GLN A 370 -8.34 -1.42 -4.13
N VAL A 371 -9.04 -0.40 -3.67
CA VAL A 371 -10.20 -0.57 -2.80
C VAL A 371 -11.36 -1.13 -3.62
N ARG A 372 -11.97 -2.20 -3.12
CA ARG A 372 -13.22 -2.74 -3.64
C ARG A 372 -14.24 -2.84 -2.53
N GLN A 373 -15.47 -2.54 -2.89
CA GLN A 373 -16.59 -2.60 -1.98
C GLN A 373 -17.63 -3.58 -2.53
N TYR A 374 -18.20 -4.35 -1.62
CA TYR A 374 -19.25 -5.32 -1.89
C TYR A 374 -20.43 -5.02 -0.98
N PRO A 375 -21.67 -5.11 -1.53
CA PRO A 375 -22.88 -4.93 -0.77
C PRO A 375 -22.99 -5.98 0.35
#